data_AF-A0A535ZYB8-F1
#
_entry.id   AF-A0A535ZYB8-F1
#
_cell.length_a   1.000
_cell.length_b   1.000
_cell.length_c   1.000
_cell.angle_alpha   90.00
_cell.angle_beta   90.00
_cell.angle_gamma   90.00
#
_symmetry.space_group_name_H-M   'P 1'
#
loop_
_entity.id
_entity.type
_entity.pdbx_description
1 polymer ?
#
loop_
_entity_poly.entity_id
_entity_poly.type
_entity_poly.pdbx_seq_one_letter_code
_entity_poly.pdbx_strand_id
1 'polypeptide(L)' 'MAKKVAVLVGTKKGLYILRGDTNRQKWDVEGPQWAPAPIHHAMYDPRDGSMYAAVNQT' A
#
# COMPACT_ATOMS: atom_id res chain seq x y z
N MET A 1 12.96 16.45 6.80
CA MET A 1 11.61 15.90 6.53
C MET A 1 11.36 14.72 7.47
N ALA A 2 10.19 14.63 8.10
CA ALA A 2 9.85 13.46 8.93
C ALA A 2 9.70 12.22 8.04
N LYS A 3 10.36 11.13 8.39
CA LYS A 3 10.36 9.87 7.62
C LYS A 3 9.03 9.14 7.87
N LYS A 4 8.06 9.27 6.97
CA LYS A 4 6.79 8.53 7.03
C LYS A 4 7.02 7.06 6.65
N VAL A 5 6.38 6.13 7.35
CA VAL A 5 6.44 4.69 7.05
C VAL A 5 5.14 4.27 6.38
N ALA A 6 5.23 3.49 5.31
CA ALA A 6 4.07 2.88 4.67
C ALA A 6 4.33 1.40 4.40
N VAL A 7 3.33 0.56 4.62
CA VAL A 7 3.33 -0.85 4.25
C VAL A 7 2.22 -1.09 3.24
N LEU A 8 2.59 -1.59 2.06
CA LEU A 8 1.67 -1.95 1.00
C LEU A 8 1.26 -3.42 1.17
N VAL A 9 -0.04 -3.66 1.40
CA VAL A 9 -0.56 -5.00 1.71
C VAL A 9 -1.48 -5.45 0.58
N GLY A 10 -0.91 -6.25 -0.34
CA GLY A 10 -1.68 -6.91 -1.39
C GLY A 10 -2.47 -8.09 -0.82
N THR A 11 -3.78 -8.13 -1.08
CA THR A 11 -4.66 -9.22 -0.66
C THR A 11 -5.47 -9.74 -1.84
N LYS A 12 -6.18 -10.86 -1.65
CA LYS A 12 -7.19 -11.33 -2.62
C LYS A 12 -8.38 -10.37 -2.80
N LYS A 13 -8.54 -9.38 -1.91
CA LYS A 13 -9.68 -8.46 -1.88
C LYS A 13 -9.34 -7.04 -2.35
N GLY A 14 -8.08 -6.76 -2.64
CA GLY A 14 -7.59 -5.42 -2.99
C GLY A 14 -6.31 -5.04 -2.24
N LEU A 15 -5.85 -3.80 -2.45
CA LEU A 15 -4.63 -3.24 -1.85
C LEU A 15 -5.00 -2.39 -0.63
N TYR A 16 -4.42 -2.71 0.53
CA TYR A 16 -4.46 -1.84 1.69
C TYR A 16 -3.12 -1.11 1.86
N ILE A 17 -3.18 0.12 2.37
CA ILE A 17 -2.00 0.91 2.71
C ILE A 17 -2.03 1.16 4.21
N LEU A 18 -1.05 0.64 4.93
CA LEU A 18 -0.89 0.89 6.36
C LEU A 18 0.12 2.03 6.53
N ARG A 19 -0.31 3.18 7.03
CA ARG A 19 0.55 4.33 7.31
C ARG A 19 0.97 4.34 8.76
N GLY A 20 2.27 4.21 8.98
CA GLY A 20 2.87 4.20 10.31
C GLY A 20 3.42 5.56 10.71
N ASP A 21 3.35 5.85 12.00
CA ASP A 21 4.17 6.91 12.60
C ASP A 21 5.67 6.59 12.53
N THR A 22 6.51 7.55 12.93
CA THR A 22 7.98 7.39 12.87
C THR A 22 8.50 6.25 13.75
N ASN A 23 7.77 5.93 14.83
CA ASN A 23 8.13 4.90 15.80
C ASN A 23 7.54 3.53 15.45
N ARG A 24 6.70 3.44 14.40
CA ARG A 24 6.00 2.24 13.95
C ARG A 24 5.05 1.65 15.01
N GLN A 25 4.50 2.50 15.88
CA GLN A 25 3.65 2.10 17.00
C GLN A 25 2.16 2.31 16.69
N LYS A 26 1.83 3.35 15.96
CA LYS A 26 0.46 3.65 15.52
C LYS A 26 0.36 3.54 14.02
N TRP A 27 -0.73 2.93 13.57
CA TRP A 27 -0.97 2.62 12.17
C TRP A 27 -2.38 3.00 11.77
N ASP A 28 -2.50 3.83 10.74
CA ASP A 28 -3.77 4.11 10.07
C ASP A 28 -3.90 3.20 8.84
N VAL A 29 -5.10 2.66 8.62
CA VAL A 29 -5.38 1.73 7.52
C VAL A 29 -6.20 2.44 6.45
N GLU A 30 -5.68 2.48 5.22
CA GLU A 30 -6.35 3.01 4.03
C GLU A 30 -6.70 1.87 3.03
N GLY A 31 -7.82 2.01 2.31
CA GLY A 31 -8.26 1.06 1.26
C GLY A 31 -9.51 0.26 1.64
N PRO A 32 -9.79 -0.87 0.93
CA PRO A 32 -8.99 -1.42 -0.16
C PRO A 32 -9.11 -0.61 -1.45
N GLN A 33 -7.96 -0.32 -2.07
CA GLN A 33 -7.90 0.18 -3.44
C GLN A 33 -8.08 -1.00 -4.42
N TRP A 34 -8.72 -0.75 -5.57
CA TRP A 34 -9.02 -1.76 -6.61
C TRP A 34 -9.78 -2.99 -6.10
N ALA A 35 -10.63 -2.86 -5.08
CA ALA A 35 -11.52 -3.94 -4.68
C ALA A 35 -12.63 -4.16 -5.72
N PRO A 36 -13.08 -5.41 -5.95
CA PRO A 36 -12.63 -6.67 -5.33
C PRO A 36 -11.59 -7.44 -6.18
N ALA A 37 -10.45 -6.84 -6.53
CA ALA A 37 -9.42 -7.50 -7.34
C ALA A 37 -8.22 -8.00 -6.49
N PRO A 38 -7.68 -9.21 -6.77
CA PRO A 38 -6.44 -9.67 -6.15
C PRO A 38 -5.23 -8.81 -6.51
N ILE A 39 -4.40 -8.54 -5.51
CA ILE A 39 -3.13 -7.83 -5.65
C ILE A 39 -1.99 -8.79 -5.33
N HIS A 40 -1.15 -9.07 -6.31
CA HIS A 40 -0.03 -10.02 -6.17
C HIS A 40 1.27 -9.36 -5.70
N HIS A 41 1.48 -8.10 -6.08
CA HIS A 41 2.64 -7.31 -5.69
C HIS A 41 2.26 -5.84 -5.72
N ALA A 42 2.81 -5.04 -4.80
CA ALA A 42 2.74 -3.59 -4.83
C ALA A 42 4.10 -3.00 -4.42
N MET A 43 4.49 -1.89 -5.05
CA MET A 43 5.80 -1.27 -4.88
C MET A 43 5.67 0.26 -4.83
N TYR A 44 6.50 0.91 -4.03
CA TYR A 44 6.67 2.36 -4.04
C TYR A 44 7.96 2.73 -4.75
N ASP A 45 7.90 3.69 -5.67
CA ASP A 45 9.07 4.24 -6.33
C ASP A 45 9.49 5.55 -5.65
N PRO A 46 10.64 5.59 -4.95
CA PRO A 46 11.10 6.79 -4.27
C PRO A 46 11.64 7.87 -5.22
N ARG A 47 11.78 7.58 -6.52
CA ARG A 47 12.33 8.53 -7.50
C ARG A 47 11.31 9.59 -7.89
N ASP A 48 10.04 9.20 -7.98
CA ASP A 48 8.93 10.06 -8.42
C ASP A 48 7.73 10.05 -7.45
N GLY A 49 7.74 9.18 -6.43
CA GLY A 49 6.66 9.06 -5.46
C GLY A 49 5.49 8.20 -5.94
N SER A 50 5.60 7.53 -7.08
CA SER A 50 4.57 6.67 -7.64
C SER A 50 4.40 5.38 -6.83
N MET A 51 3.19 4.82 -6.82
CA MET A 51 2.90 3.48 -6.30
C MET A 51 2.36 2.61 -7.42
N TYR A 52 2.96 1.42 -7.57
CA TYR A 52 2.59 0.43 -8.58
C TYR A 52 1.96 -0.78 -7.93
N ALA A 53 0.99 -1.41 -8.60
CA ALA A 53 0.36 -2.64 -8.16
C ALA A 53 0.16 -3.60 -9.34
N ALA A 54 0.52 -4.87 -9.15
CA ALA A 54 0.18 -5.97 -10.05
C ALA A 54 -1.22 -6.49 -9.68
N VAL A 55 -2.23 -5.92 -10.34
CA VAL A 55 -3.65 -6.23 -10.14
C VAL A 55 -4.07 -7.32 -11.13
N ASN A 56 -4.75 -8.36 -10.64
CA ASN A 56 -5.42 -9.30 -11.53
C ASN A 56 -6.78 -8.73 -11.92
N GLN A 57 -6.85 -8.06 -13.08
CA GLN A 57 -8.10 -7.61 -13.68
C GLN A 57 -8.48 -8.56 -14.81
N THR A 58 -9.45 -9.43 -14.54
CA THR A 58 -10.18 -10.22 -15.54
C THR A 58 -11.53 -9.59 -15.85
#